data_AF-A0A2P8MJJ6-F1
#
_entry.id   AF-A0A2P8MJJ6-F1
#
_cell.length_a   1.000
_cell.length_b   1.000
_cell.length_c   1.000
_cell.angle_alpha   90.00
_cell.angle_beta   90.00
_cell.angle_gamma   90.00
#
_symmetry.space_group_name_H-M   'P 1'
#
loop_
_entity.id
_entity.type
_entity.pdbx_description
1 polymer ?
#
loop_
_entity_poly.entity_id
_entity_poly.type
_entity_poly.pdbx_seq_one_letter_code
_entity_poly.pdbx_strand_id
1 'polypeptide(L)'
;MNKKDAAKILESIKKGKWNTGSNSFEALEVAIRCLKGQNSKAKGGRAAKKKGANGEREWASKCREQGYENVIRGQQFCGLNGDADVIGLPYIHSEVKRVENLNLYDAMAQSIRDKKENEIPIVAHRKNNCDWLVTMQYENWFKLYREWEGEKNGFRKASPRNPK
;
A
#
# COMPACT_ATOMS: atom_id res chain seq x y z
N MET A 1 10.66 12.67 12.95
CA MET A 1 10.98 13.99 12.37
C MET A 1 9.83 14.44 11.48
N ASN A 2 9.33 15.67 11.64
CA ASN A 2 8.23 16.18 10.80
C ASN A 2 8.77 16.85 9.51
N LYS A 3 7.88 17.18 8.57
CA LYS A 3 8.25 17.75 7.25
C LYS A 3 8.99 19.08 7.34
N LYS A 4 8.58 19.96 8.27
CA LYS A 4 9.21 21.28 8.44
C LYS A 4 10.65 21.11 8.94
N ASP A 5 10.88 20.12 9.79
CA ASP A 5 12.20 19.82 10.33
C ASP A 5 13.12 19.19 9.28
N ALA A 6 12.62 18.22 8.49
CA ALA A 6 13.39 17.61 7.40
C ALA A 6 13.78 18.64 6.32
N ALA A 7 12.89 19.57 5.99
CA ALA A 7 13.16 20.65 5.03
C ALA A 7 14.25 21.60 5.55
N LYS A 8 14.22 21.97 6.84
CA LYS A 8 15.26 22.80 7.47
C LYS A 8 16.62 22.12 7.45
N ILE A 9 16.69 20.80 7.66
CA ILE A 9 17.95 20.06 7.59
C ILE A 9 18.56 20.15 6.20
N LEU A 10 17.77 19.90 5.15
CA LEU A 10 18.23 20.03 3.77
C LEU A 10 18.62 21.46 3.39
N GLU A 11 17.90 22.46 3.88
CA GLU A 11 18.24 23.85 3.64
C GLU A 11 19.57 24.23 4.32
N SER A 12 19.81 23.75 5.53
CA SER A 12 21.09 23.92 6.23
C SER A 12 22.25 23.21 5.53
N ILE A 13 22.02 22.03 4.94
CA ILE A 13 23.00 21.31 4.11
C ILE A 13 23.32 22.09 2.84
N LYS A 14 22.30 22.57 2.12
CA LYS A 14 22.47 23.40 0.91
C LYS A 14 23.23 24.70 1.20
N LYS A 15 23.09 25.24 2.41
CA LYS A 15 23.79 26.44 2.89
C LYS A 15 25.19 26.14 3.44
N GLY A 16 25.66 24.89 3.39
CA GLY A 16 26.99 24.50 3.88
C GLY A 16 27.17 24.60 5.39
N LYS A 17 26.07 24.71 6.17
CA LYS A 17 26.10 24.92 7.63
C LYS A 17 25.98 23.61 8.42
N TRP A 18 26.24 22.47 7.80
CA TRP A 18 25.93 21.15 8.37
C TRP A 18 27.18 20.45 8.91
N ASN A 19 27.09 19.95 10.15
CA ASN A 19 28.21 19.32 10.87
C ASN A 19 28.22 17.80 10.65
N THR A 20 29.36 17.22 10.28
CA THR A 20 29.54 15.85 9.80
C THR A 20 29.78 14.82 10.92
N GLY A 21 29.05 14.89 12.03
CA GLY A 21 29.10 13.88 13.10
C GLY A 21 28.27 12.63 12.77
N SER A 22 28.47 11.48 13.43
CA SER A 22 27.75 10.23 13.11
C SER A 22 26.21 10.37 13.21
N ASN A 23 25.70 11.20 14.11
CA ASN A 23 24.26 11.50 14.25
C ASN A 23 23.69 12.31 13.07
N SER A 24 24.56 12.91 12.24
CA SER A 24 24.17 13.71 11.08
C SER A 24 23.75 12.80 9.92
N PHE A 25 24.48 11.71 9.64
CA PHE A 25 24.13 10.78 8.57
C PHE A 25 22.77 10.11 8.81
N GLU A 26 22.49 9.72 10.04
CA GLU A 26 21.20 9.14 10.40
C GLU A 26 20.06 10.16 10.21
N ALA A 27 20.28 11.42 10.62
CA ALA A 27 19.32 12.49 10.39
C ALA A 27 19.10 12.79 8.89
N LEU A 28 20.14 12.67 8.07
CA LEU A 28 20.07 12.82 6.62
C LEU A 28 19.26 11.68 5.99
N GLU A 29 19.53 10.44 6.36
CA GLU A 29 18.79 9.27 5.87
C GLU A 29 17.31 9.34 6.24
N VAL A 30 16.99 9.75 7.47
CA VAL A 30 15.60 9.97 7.88
C VAL A 30 14.96 11.13 7.10
N ALA A 31 15.68 12.23 6.84
CA ALA A 31 15.17 13.36 6.05
C ALA A 31 14.91 12.97 4.59
N ILE A 32 15.85 12.24 3.98
CA ILE A 32 15.75 11.72 2.63
C ILE A 32 14.58 10.75 2.53
N ARG A 33 14.42 9.82 3.48
CA ARG A 33 13.29 8.88 3.54
C ARG A 33 11.95 9.60 3.69
N CYS A 34 11.88 10.62 4.55
CA CYS A 34 10.69 11.46 4.72
C CYS A 34 10.28 12.20 3.44
N LEU A 35 11.24 12.60 2.60
CA LEU A 35 10.99 13.40 1.39
C LEU A 35 10.82 12.56 0.13
N LYS A 36 11.57 11.46 -0.03
CA LYS A 36 11.40 10.49 -1.13
C LYS A 36 10.01 9.83 -1.10
N GLY A 37 9.36 9.74 0.06
CA GLY A 37 7.99 9.24 0.21
C GLY A 37 6.88 10.16 -0.33
N GLN A 38 7.18 11.31 -0.95
CA GLN A 38 6.18 12.34 -1.26
C GLN A 38 5.96 12.65 -2.75
N ASN A 39 6.55 11.92 -3.69
CA ASN A 39 6.45 12.31 -5.11
C ASN A 39 5.25 11.72 -5.89
N SER A 40 4.12 11.39 -5.23
CA SER A 40 2.99 10.73 -5.91
C SER A 40 1.58 11.26 -5.59
N LYS A 41 1.44 12.49 -5.08
CA LYS A 41 0.12 13.17 -5.04
C LYS A 41 0.14 14.49 -5.81
N ALA A 42 0.29 14.40 -7.13
CA ALA A 42 -0.22 15.46 -7.99
C ALA A 42 -1.71 15.64 -7.67
N LYS A 43 -2.16 16.88 -7.40
CA LYS A 43 -3.58 17.18 -7.14
C LYS A 43 -4.36 16.97 -8.44
N GLY A 44 -4.77 15.72 -8.69
CA GLY A 44 -5.62 15.37 -9.83
C GLY A 44 -6.93 16.17 -9.80
N GLY A 45 -7.37 16.63 -10.97
CA GLY A 45 -8.64 17.31 -11.14
C GLY A 45 -9.83 16.48 -10.65
N ARG A 46 -11.01 17.10 -10.55
CA ARG A 46 -12.23 16.47 -10.02
C ARG A 46 -12.56 15.12 -10.68
N ALA A 47 -12.31 15.00 -11.99
CA ALA A 47 -12.49 13.78 -12.76
C ALA A 47 -11.56 12.64 -12.30
N ALA A 48 -10.28 12.92 -12.05
CA ALA A 48 -9.32 11.93 -11.57
C ALA A 48 -9.70 11.41 -10.18
N LYS A 49 -10.15 12.30 -9.28
CA LYS A 49 -10.64 11.92 -7.96
C LYS A 49 -11.89 11.02 -8.04
N LYS A 50 -12.84 11.34 -8.92
CA LYS A 50 -14.02 10.50 -9.16
C LYS A 50 -13.63 9.15 -9.76
N LYS A 51 -12.66 9.11 -10.69
CA LYS A 51 -12.12 7.87 -11.27
C LYS A 51 -11.49 6.97 -10.19
N GLY A 52 -10.69 7.55 -9.28
CA GLY A 52 -10.10 6.83 -8.14
C GLY A 52 -11.17 6.22 -7.23
N ALA A 53 -12.09 7.06 -6.72
CA ALA A 53 -13.16 6.59 -5.85
C ALA A 53 -14.09 5.56 -6.52
N ASN A 54 -14.28 5.62 -7.84
CA ASN A 54 -15.02 4.60 -8.58
C ASN A 54 -14.22 3.30 -8.71
N GLY A 55 -12.91 3.39 -8.92
CA GLY A 55 -12.02 2.23 -8.91
C GLY A 55 -12.03 1.50 -7.57
N GLU A 56 -11.92 2.22 -6.47
CA GLU A 56 -11.97 1.66 -5.10
C GLU A 56 -13.31 0.94 -4.83
N ARG A 57 -14.44 1.53 -5.22
CA ARG A 57 -15.77 0.89 -5.08
C ARG A 57 -15.90 -0.36 -5.93
N GLU A 58 -15.40 -0.30 -7.16
CA GLU A 58 -15.44 -1.43 -8.09
C GLU A 58 -14.58 -2.60 -7.58
N TRP A 59 -13.37 -2.31 -7.09
CA TRP A 59 -12.51 -3.32 -6.46
C TRP A 59 -13.19 -3.98 -5.25
N ALA A 60 -13.77 -3.17 -4.36
CA ALA A 60 -14.54 -3.71 -3.23
C ALA A 60 -15.70 -4.61 -3.68
N SER A 61 -16.40 -4.25 -4.76
CA SER A 61 -17.44 -5.11 -5.35
C SER A 61 -16.87 -6.44 -5.83
N LYS A 62 -15.73 -6.42 -6.54
CA LYS A 62 -15.05 -7.63 -7.00
C LYS A 62 -14.61 -8.53 -5.86
N CYS A 63 -14.14 -7.98 -4.74
CA CYS A 63 -13.85 -8.79 -3.57
C CYS A 63 -15.10 -9.45 -2.98
N ARG A 64 -16.24 -8.74 -2.93
CA ARG A 64 -17.51 -9.33 -2.46
C ARG A 64 -18.00 -10.44 -3.36
N GLU A 65 -17.85 -10.29 -4.68
CA GLU A 65 -18.16 -11.36 -5.65
C GLU A 65 -17.35 -12.64 -5.41
N GLN A 66 -16.18 -12.55 -4.76
CA GLN A 66 -15.36 -13.71 -4.36
C GLN A 66 -15.68 -14.23 -2.94
N GLY A 67 -16.77 -13.75 -2.30
CA GLY A 67 -17.20 -14.20 -0.98
C GLY A 67 -16.71 -13.35 0.20
N TYR A 68 -16.01 -12.24 -0.04
CA TYR A 68 -15.57 -11.33 1.03
C TYR A 68 -16.59 -10.21 1.26
N GLU A 69 -17.74 -10.56 1.84
CA GLU A 69 -18.93 -9.69 1.94
C GLU A 69 -18.68 -8.36 2.67
N ASN A 70 -17.81 -8.37 3.69
CA ASN A 70 -17.52 -7.21 4.54
C ASN A 70 -16.50 -6.23 3.93
N VAL A 71 -16.06 -6.44 2.69
CA VAL A 71 -15.11 -5.55 2.04
C VAL A 71 -15.78 -4.22 1.72
N ILE A 72 -15.18 -3.11 2.10
CA ILE A 72 -15.68 -1.75 1.82
C ILE A 72 -14.53 -0.83 1.43
N ARG A 73 -14.87 0.24 0.70
CA ARG A 73 -13.92 1.31 0.40
C ARG A 73 -13.54 2.04 1.70
N GLY A 74 -12.25 2.30 1.89
CA GLY A 74 -11.73 3.08 3.01
C GLY A 74 -12.26 4.51 2.97
N GLN A 75 -12.74 5.02 4.10
CA GLN A 75 -13.05 6.44 4.22
C GLN A 75 -11.77 7.20 4.58
N GLN A 76 -11.18 7.89 3.60
CA GLN A 76 -10.02 8.79 3.78
C GLN A 76 -10.28 9.99 4.74
N PHE A 77 -11.40 10.03 5.47
CA PHE A 77 -11.84 11.17 6.29
C PHE A 77 -11.93 10.92 7.80
N CYS A 78 -11.55 9.73 8.30
CA CYS A 78 -11.54 9.46 9.75
C CYS A 78 -10.13 9.34 10.32
N GLY A 79 -9.27 10.35 10.07
CA GLY A 79 -8.19 10.79 10.99
C GLY A 79 -7.17 9.78 11.54
N LEU A 80 -7.13 8.55 11.04
CA LEU A 80 -6.30 7.47 11.59
C LEU A 80 -5.36 6.91 10.51
N ASN A 81 -4.07 7.06 10.80
CA ASN A 81 -2.90 6.32 10.34
C ASN A 81 -3.12 5.19 9.30
N GLY A 82 -2.61 5.37 8.07
CA GLY A 82 -2.27 4.25 7.17
C GLY A 82 -3.44 3.41 6.63
N ASP A 83 -4.67 3.95 6.61
CA ASP A 83 -5.82 3.19 6.14
C ASP A 83 -5.70 2.80 4.65
N ALA A 84 -5.91 1.52 4.37
CA ALA A 84 -5.95 0.97 3.01
C ALA A 84 -7.07 1.61 2.18
N ASP A 85 -6.88 1.69 0.85
CA ASP A 85 -7.90 2.21 -0.07
C ASP A 85 -9.20 1.38 -0.01
N VAL A 86 -9.06 0.08 0.26
CA VAL A 86 -10.16 -0.87 0.49
C VAL A 86 -9.81 -1.73 1.71
N ILE A 87 -10.75 -1.86 2.64
CA ILE A 87 -10.63 -2.61 3.89
C ILE A 87 -11.59 -3.80 3.91
N GLY A 88 -11.30 -4.80 4.73
CA GLY A 88 -12.16 -5.98 4.92
C GLY A 88 -11.69 -7.26 4.21
N LEU A 89 -10.57 -7.21 3.48
CA LEU A 89 -9.84 -8.41 3.08
C LEU A 89 -8.94 -8.85 4.26
N PRO A 90 -9.12 -10.06 4.83
CA PRO A 90 -8.31 -10.51 5.95
C PRO A 90 -6.81 -10.54 5.59
N TYR A 91 -5.98 -9.91 6.43
CA TYR A 91 -4.51 -9.90 6.31
C TYR A 91 -3.96 -9.28 5.01
N ILE A 92 -4.77 -8.54 4.25
CA ILE A 92 -4.34 -7.86 3.02
C ILE A 92 -4.47 -6.35 3.19
N HIS A 93 -3.39 -5.64 2.86
CA HIS A 93 -3.42 -4.20 2.63
C HIS A 93 -3.53 -3.93 1.13
N SER A 94 -4.62 -3.27 0.72
CA SER A 94 -4.91 -3.04 -0.70
C SER A 94 -4.72 -1.58 -1.09
N GLU A 95 -3.73 -1.31 -1.94
CA GLU A 95 -3.63 -0.05 -2.69
C GLU A 95 -4.33 -0.21 -4.05
N VAL A 96 -5.27 0.67 -4.39
CA VAL A 96 -6.11 0.53 -5.59
C VAL A 96 -5.78 1.62 -6.61
N LYS A 97 -5.38 1.22 -7.83
CA LYS A 97 -5.02 2.15 -8.91
C LYS A 97 -5.87 1.91 -10.15
N ARG A 98 -6.70 2.90 -10.52
CA ARG A 98 -7.41 2.94 -11.81
C ARG A 98 -6.78 3.93 -12.77
N VAL A 99 -5.73 3.50 -13.46
CA VAL A 99 -4.88 4.34 -14.32
C VAL A 99 -4.44 3.57 -15.57
N GLU A 100 -4.22 4.28 -16.68
CA GLU A 100 -3.75 3.66 -17.93
C GLU A 100 -2.27 3.31 -17.87
N ASN A 101 -1.48 4.14 -17.17
CA ASN A 101 -0.05 3.94 -16.95
C ASN A 101 0.21 3.93 -15.43
N LEU A 102 0.64 2.78 -14.93
CA LEU A 102 0.96 2.58 -13.52
C LEU A 102 2.48 2.55 -13.35
N ASN A 103 3.02 3.41 -12.48
CA ASN A 103 4.35 3.17 -11.93
C ASN A 103 4.22 2.11 -10.83
N LEU A 104 4.55 0.86 -11.18
CA LEU A 104 4.35 -0.28 -10.31
C LEU A 104 5.19 -0.18 -9.02
N TYR A 105 6.45 0.23 -9.12
CA TYR A 105 7.34 0.29 -7.96
C TYR A 105 6.91 1.37 -6.96
N ASP A 106 6.49 2.54 -7.44
CA ASP A 106 5.98 3.60 -6.56
C ASP A 106 4.70 3.16 -5.84
N ALA A 107 3.78 2.49 -6.56
CA ALA A 107 2.54 2.00 -5.98
C ALA A 107 2.79 0.87 -4.97
N MET A 108 3.69 -0.06 -5.27
CA MET A 108 4.08 -1.11 -4.32
C MET A 108 4.79 -0.53 -3.10
N ALA A 109 5.67 0.45 -3.27
CA ALA A 109 6.35 1.12 -2.16
C ALA A 109 5.36 1.89 -1.27
N GLN A 110 4.31 2.47 -1.85
CA GLN A 110 3.19 3.06 -1.10
C GLN A 110 2.47 1.99 -0.27
N SER A 111 2.05 0.89 -0.89
CA SER A 111 1.36 -0.22 -0.23
C SER A 111 2.20 -0.84 0.91
N ILE A 112 3.51 -1.03 0.70
CA ILE A 112 4.44 -1.57 1.71
C ILE A 112 4.60 -0.61 2.90
N ARG A 113 4.59 0.70 2.67
CA ARG A 113 4.75 1.69 3.74
C ARG A 113 3.48 1.81 4.58
N ASP A 114 2.33 1.69 3.95
CA ASP A 114 1.04 2.02 4.57
C ASP A 114 0.37 0.78 5.20
N LYS A 115 0.82 -0.45 4.89
CA LYS A 115 0.35 -1.69 5.53
C LYS A 115 0.58 -1.76 7.04
N LYS A 116 -0.25 -2.54 7.72
CA LYS A 116 0.00 -2.98 9.10
C LYS A 116 0.99 -4.15 9.15
N GLU A 117 1.52 -4.44 10.33
CA GLU A 117 2.53 -5.48 10.54
C GLU A 117 2.08 -6.85 10.00
N ASN A 118 0.85 -7.26 10.31
CA ASN A 118 0.27 -8.55 9.93
C ASN A 118 -0.44 -8.56 8.57
N GLU A 119 -0.24 -7.53 7.75
CA GLU A 119 -0.83 -7.44 6.42
C GLU A 119 0.21 -7.74 5.32
N ILE A 120 -0.24 -8.38 4.26
CA ILE A 120 0.46 -8.52 2.98
C ILE A 120 0.06 -7.34 2.09
N PRO A 121 1.02 -6.52 1.62
CA PRO A 121 0.73 -5.41 0.73
C PRO A 121 0.48 -5.91 -0.69
N ILE A 122 -0.60 -5.42 -1.30
CA ILE A 122 -0.90 -5.62 -2.72
C ILE A 122 -1.15 -4.28 -3.42
N VAL A 123 -1.03 -4.31 -4.74
CA VAL A 123 -1.58 -3.27 -5.63
C VAL A 123 -2.63 -3.93 -6.52
N ALA A 124 -3.87 -3.49 -6.39
CA ALA A 124 -4.96 -3.83 -7.31
C ALA A 124 -5.01 -2.77 -8.42
N HIS A 125 -4.72 -3.17 -9.65
CA HIS A 125 -4.62 -2.28 -10.80
C HIS A 125 -5.59 -2.67 -11.90
N ARG A 126 -6.20 -1.66 -12.52
CA ARG A 126 -7.01 -1.84 -13.73
C ARG A 126 -6.88 -0.65 -14.68
N LYS A 127 -6.65 -0.95 -15.95
CA LYS A 127 -6.81 0.01 -17.07
C LYS A 127 -8.27 0.05 -17.54
N ASN A 128 -8.64 1.09 -18.28
CA ASN A 128 -9.96 1.11 -18.90
C ASN A 128 -10.14 -0.12 -19.81
N ASN A 129 -11.30 -0.78 -19.72
CA ASN A 129 -11.68 -1.95 -20.53
C ASN A 129 -10.78 -3.19 -20.39
N CYS A 130 -9.97 -3.27 -19.34
CA CYS A 130 -9.19 -4.47 -19.00
C CYS A 130 -9.75 -5.13 -17.75
N ASP A 131 -9.23 -6.30 -17.39
CA ASP A 131 -9.52 -6.94 -16.11
C ASP A 131 -8.68 -6.35 -14.97
N TRP A 132 -9.06 -6.68 -13.73
CA TRP A 132 -8.27 -6.36 -12.56
C TRP A 132 -7.06 -7.29 -12.45
N LEU A 133 -5.90 -6.70 -12.20
CA LEU A 133 -4.67 -7.42 -11.89
C LEU A 133 -4.26 -7.10 -10.45
N VAL A 134 -3.79 -8.12 -9.74
CA VAL A 134 -3.20 -7.97 -8.41
C VAL A 134 -1.70 -8.17 -8.52
N THR A 135 -0.94 -7.20 -8.01
CA THR A 135 0.51 -7.32 -7.89
C THR A 135 0.92 -7.40 -6.43
N MET A 136 1.92 -8.23 -6.15
CA MET A 136 2.54 -8.41 -4.84
C MET A 136 4.03 -8.75 -5.01
N GLN A 137 4.81 -8.66 -3.93
CA GLN A 137 6.21 -9.11 -3.93
C GLN A 137 6.30 -10.63 -4.10
N TYR A 138 7.36 -11.11 -4.74
CA TYR A 138 7.47 -12.52 -5.10
C TYR A 138 7.50 -13.43 -3.87
N GLU A 139 8.07 -12.99 -2.74
CA GLU A 139 8.10 -13.76 -1.49
C GLU A 139 6.68 -14.02 -0.95
N ASN A 140 5.81 -13.01 -1.02
CA ASN A 140 4.41 -13.13 -0.61
C ASN A 140 3.65 -14.02 -1.59
N TRP A 141 3.94 -13.92 -2.89
CA TRP A 141 3.34 -14.81 -3.90
C TRP A 141 3.68 -16.27 -3.62
N PHE A 142 4.96 -16.59 -3.39
CA PHE A 142 5.38 -17.96 -3.07
C PHE A 142 4.84 -18.44 -1.72
N LYS A 143 4.64 -17.54 -0.75
CA LYS A 143 3.98 -17.87 0.51
C LYS A 143 2.56 -18.37 0.26
N LEU A 144 1.77 -17.64 -0.54
CA LEU A 144 0.41 -18.05 -0.89
C LEU A 144 0.38 -19.29 -1.80
N TYR A 145 1.29 -19.35 -2.78
CA TYR A 145 1.40 -20.46 -3.71
C TYR A 145 1.67 -21.79 -3.01
N ARG A 146 2.55 -21.81 -2.00
CA ARG A 146 2.83 -23.03 -1.22
C ARG A 146 1.62 -23.52 -0.42
N GLU A 147 0.81 -22.63 0.13
CA GLU A 147 -0.42 -23.01 0.82
C GLU A 147 -1.42 -23.66 -0.16
N TRP A 148 -1.57 -23.07 -1.34
CA TRP A 148 -2.41 -23.61 -2.41
C TRP A 148 -1.88 -24.96 -2.94
N GLU A 149 -0.57 -25.09 -3.14
CA GLU A 149 0.08 -26.34 -3.54
C GLU A 149 -0.10 -27.43 -2.48
N GLY A 150 0.04 -27.10 -1.20
CA GLY A 150 -0.17 -28.02 -0.08
C GLY A 150 -1.61 -28.54 0.00
N GLU A 151 -2.60 -27.70 -0.29
CA GLU A 151 -4.01 -28.11 -0.41
C GLU A 151 -4.18 -29.19 -1.49
N LYS A 152 -3.52 -29.05 -2.65
CA LYS A 152 -3.61 -30.01 -3.76
C LYS A 152 -2.86 -31.32 -3.48
N ASN A 153 -1.77 -31.25 -2.73
CA ASN A 153 -0.94 -32.41 -2.39
C ASN A 153 -1.46 -33.22 -1.19
N GLY A 154 -2.63 -32.88 -0.63
CA GLY A 154 -3.29 -33.64 0.43
C GLY A 154 -2.71 -33.44 1.84
N PHE A 155 -1.76 -32.51 2.03
CA PHE A 155 -1.19 -32.19 3.33
C PHE A 155 -2.05 -31.14 4.06
N ARG A 156 -3.24 -31.52 4.54
CA ARG A 156 -3.96 -30.69 5.52
C ARG A 156 -3.47 -31.03 6.93
N LYS A 157 -2.70 -30.13 7.56
CA LYS A 157 -2.76 -30.03 9.03
C LYS A 157 -4.17 -29.55 9.37
N ALA A 158 -4.89 -30.31 10.19
CA ALA A 158 -6.22 -29.92 10.65
C ALA A 158 -6.18 -28.51 11.24
N SER A 159 -7.05 -27.62 10.76
CA SER A 159 -7.21 -26.29 11.35
C SER A 159 -7.70 -26.45 12.80
N PRO A 160 -7.18 -25.68 13.77
CA PRO A 160 -7.74 -25.66 15.12
C PRO A 160 -9.20 -25.19 15.02
N ARG A 161 -10.13 -25.97 15.58
CA ARG A 161 -11.51 -25.53 15.78
C ARG A 161 -11.48 -24.27 16.65
N ASN A 162 -12.08 -23.19 16.16
CA ASN A 162 -12.28 -21.98 16.97
C ASN A 162 -13.23 -22.36 18.13
N PRO A 163 -12.84 -22.21 19.40
CA PRO A 163 -13.76 -22.40 20.51
C PRO A 163 -14.87 -21.34 20.44
N LYS A 164 -16.10 -21.79 20.69
CA LYS A 164 -17.31 -20.96 20.77
C LYS A 164 -17.23 -19.97 21.92
#